data_AF-A0A848LF62-F1
#
_entry.id   AF-A0A848LF62-F1
#
_cell.length_a   1.000
_cell.length_b   1.000
_cell.length_c   1.000
_cell.angle_alpha   90.00
_cell.angle_beta   90.00
_cell.angle_gamma   90.00
#
_symmetry.space_group_name_H-M   'P 1'
#
loop_
_entity.id
_entity.type
_entity.pdbx_description
1 polymer ?
#
loop_
_entity_poly.entity_id
_entity_poly.type
_entity_poly.pdbx_seq_one_letter_code
_entity_poly.pdbx_strand_id
1 'polypeptide(L)'
;MDGPGPARPAGVLPACRQCLPRPGAYRKAWNVRSLCLRCRRPESACYCAQLPPQLETKTRVVFLQHPRERKVAIGTARMAHLALSNSELHEGVDFTGHARLEELAKRPESVAVLFPGEEAISVEEARGRPPETLIVVDGTWPQARKIVTRNPVLAGLPRIGFVPRRPSNYRIRSEPADHCVSTIEAVVEILGILEGDSARFDTMLKAFEYMVDTQLDRQSTRTSPNRRRIYFGPWRPPLELRELAESYENLVLFYGEANAHPDGTNIPSELVHAVACRPATGERFEAILAPELELARSTPLHVELPEATLLAGERRADALARFEAFLRPDDELAVWTTFALDLLWAGGVTRRKAHNVRLATARALKGKAGGVEQAAELLKGPDLPLWAPGRAGRRIRALESVVRELVARGNATEPPQKLPRTGTGG
;
A
#
# COMPACT_ATOMS: atom_id res chain seq x y z
N MET A 1 15.44 12.89 -64.27
CA MET A 1 16.06 13.84 -63.32
C MET A 1 15.92 13.21 -61.95
N ASP A 2 16.86 12.34 -61.59
CA ASP A 2 16.93 11.77 -60.25
C ASP A 2 18.37 11.92 -59.78
N GLY A 3 18.54 12.84 -58.83
CA GLY A 3 19.83 13.25 -58.31
C GLY A 3 20.50 12.17 -57.44
N PRO A 4 21.81 12.31 -57.21
CA PRO A 4 22.57 11.39 -56.38
C PRO A 4 22.13 11.52 -54.91
N GLY A 5 21.79 10.38 -54.29
CA GLY A 5 21.46 10.32 -52.87
C GLY A 5 22.64 10.71 -51.98
N PRO A 6 22.40 11.38 -50.83
CA PRO A 6 23.47 11.88 -49.98
C PRO A 6 24.21 10.77 -49.23
N ALA A 7 25.49 11.04 -49.01
CA ALA A 7 26.49 10.20 -48.36
C ALA A 7 26.11 9.79 -46.92
N ARG A 8 26.51 8.57 -46.54
CA ARG A 8 26.46 8.07 -45.16
C ARG A 8 27.45 8.86 -44.27
N PRO A 9 27.04 9.33 -43.07
CA PRO A 9 28.02 9.69 -42.07
C PRO A 9 28.60 8.42 -41.44
N ALA A 10 29.92 8.36 -41.45
CA ALA A 10 30.73 7.40 -40.70
C ALA A 10 30.60 7.68 -39.19
N GLY A 11 30.54 6.62 -38.39
CA GLY A 11 30.66 6.72 -36.93
C GLY A 11 29.58 6.00 -36.12
N VAL A 12 29.32 4.72 -36.40
CA VAL A 12 28.67 3.83 -35.42
C VAL A 12 29.69 2.77 -35.05
N LEU A 13 30.18 2.82 -33.82
CA LEU A 13 31.04 1.80 -33.23
C LEU A 13 30.31 0.44 -33.30
N PRO A 14 31.00 -0.68 -33.61
CA PRO A 14 30.36 -1.97 -33.68
C PRO A 14 29.83 -2.36 -32.29
N ALA A 15 28.51 -2.51 -32.20
CA ALA A 15 27.85 -3.00 -30.99
C ALA A 15 28.45 -4.36 -30.61
N CYS A 16 28.86 -4.48 -29.34
CA CYS A 16 29.34 -5.72 -28.74
C CYS A 16 28.33 -6.86 -29.01
N ARG A 17 28.76 -7.92 -29.71
CA ARG A 17 27.96 -9.09 -30.06
C ARG A 17 27.46 -9.91 -28.86
N GLN A 18 27.78 -9.52 -27.62
CA GLN A 18 27.31 -10.17 -26.40
C GLN A 18 26.03 -9.55 -25.80
N CYS A 19 25.51 -8.45 -26.38
CA CYS A 19 24.32 -7.76 -25.86
C CYS A 19 23.09 -7.80 -26.77
N LEU A 20 23.06 -8.67 -27.80
CA LEU A 20 21.83 -8.89 -28.56
C LEU A 20 20.87 -9.76 -27.76
N PRO A 21 19.63 -9.32 -27.49
CA PRO A 21 18.64 -10.18 -26.86
C PRO A 21 18.39 -11.39 -27.77
N ARG A 22 18.56 -12.60 -27.22
CA ARG A 22 18.25 -13.85 -27.92
C ARG A 22 16.81 -13.79 -28.46
N PRO A 23 16.56 -13.92 -29.77
CA PRO A 23 15.19 -14.03 -30.27
C PRO A 23 14.69 -15.44 -29.88
N GLY A 24 13.81 -15.51 -28.88
CA GLY A 24 13.18 -16.79 -28.51
C GLY A 24 12.79 -17.00 -27.04
N ALA A 25 12.95 -16.02 -26.15
CA ALA A 25 12.47 -16.16 -24.77
C ALA A 25 11.50 -15.03 -24.42
N TYR A 26 10.40 -15.38 -23.75
CA TYR A 26 9.33 -14.50 -23.25
C TYR A 26 8.19 -14.13 -24.22
N ARG A 27 7.52 -15.15 -24.77
CA ARG A 27 6.06 -15.12 -24.84
C ARG A 27 5.51 -16.36 -24.14
N LYS A 28 5.42 -16.32 -22.81
CA LYS A 28 4.43 -17.16 -22.12
C LYS A 28 3.09 -16.66 -22.64
N ALA A 29 2.48 -17.40 -23.58
CA ALA A 29 1.11 -17.16 -23.99
C ALA A 29 0.26 -17.24 -22.72
N TRP A 30 -0.23 -16.09 -22.26
CA TRP A 30 -1.18 -16.04 -21.16
C TRP A 30 -2.45 -16.68 -21.68
N ASN A 31 -2.67 -17.96 -21.37
CA ASN A 31 -3.89 -18.63 -21.71
C ASN A 31 -4.99 -18.09 -20.78
N VAL A 32 -5.60 -16.97 -21.17
CA VAL A 32 -6.70 -16.36 -20.45
C VAL A 32 -7.87 -17.33 -20.55
N ARG A 33 -8.27 -17.89 -19.42
CA ARG A 33 -9.43 -18.78 -19.37
C ARG A 33 -10.68 -17.98 -19.74
N SER A 34 -11.44 -18.45 -20.73
CA SER A 34 -12.76 -17.92 -21.04
C SER A 34 -13.67 -18.00 -19.81
N LEU A 35 -14.40 -16.93 -19.53
CA LEU A 35 -15.29 -16.81 -18.39
C LEU A 35 -16.75 -16.77 -18.86
N CYS A 36 -17.62 -17.52 -18.21
CA CYS A 36 -19.05 -17.37 -18.38
C CYS A 36 -19.48 -15.99 -17.89
N LEU A 37 -20.08 -15.16 -18.76
CA LEU A 37 -20.51 -13.81 -18.38
C LEU A 37 -21.68 -13.79 -17.36
N ARG A 38 -22.43 -14.91 -17.28
CA ARG A 38 -23.50 -15.09 -16.29
C ARG A 38 -22.93 -15.37 -14.90
N CYS A 39 -22.32 -16.53 -14.63
CA CYS A 39 -21.79 -16.83 -13.29
C CYS A 39 -20.41 -16.25 -12.98
N ARG A 40 -19.69 -15.70 -13.97
CA ARG A 40 -18.30 -15.19 -13.87
C ARG A 40 -17.24 -16.25 -13.54
N ARG A 41 -17.59 -17.54 -13.64
CA ARG A 41 -16.63 -18.66 -13.51
C ARG A 41 -16.00 -19.02 -14.86
N PRO A 42 -14.81 -19.64 -14.87
CA PRO A 42 -14.28 -20.26 -16.07
C PRO A 42 -15.32 -21.17 -16.72
N GLU A 43 -15.42 -21.17 -18.04
CA GLU A 43 -16.44 -21.97 -18.77
C GLU A 43 -16.40 -23.45 -18.36
N SER A 44 -15.19 -24.01 -18.19
CA SER A 44 -14.97 -25.38 -17.71
C SER A 44 -15.52 -25.70 -16.31
N ALA A 45 -15.93 -24.69 -15.53
CA ALA A 45 -16.48 -24.84 -14.18
C ALA A 45 -17.76 -24.01 -14.00
N CYS A 46 -18.45 -23.71 -15.10
CA CYS A 46 -19.69 -22.96 -15.09
C CYS A 46 -20.82 -23.81 -14.49
N TYR A 47 -21.55 -23.26 -13.52
CA TYR A 47 -22.72 -23.92 -12.90
C TYR A 47 -24.06 -23.47 -13.50
N CYS A 48 -24.07 -22.58 -14.49
CA CYS A 48 -25.32 -21.95 -14.96
C CYS A 48 -26.34 -22.94 -15.54
N ALA A 49 -25.89 -24.06 -16.11
CA ALA A 49 -26.77 -25.11 -16.61
C ALA A 49 -27.49 -25.88 -15.50
N GLN A 50 -26.97 -25.82 -14.27
CA GLN A 50 -27.53 -26.48 -13.09
C GLN A 50 -28.46 -25.56 -12.28
N LEU A 51 -28.56 -24.28 -12.67
CA LEU A 51 -29.52 -23.36 -12.05
C LEU A 51 -30.93 -23.74 -12.51
N PRO A 52 -31.94 -23.68 -11.62
CA PRO A 52 -33.32 -23.78 -12.05
C PRO A 52 -33.69 -22.60 -12.98
N PRO A 53 -34.81 -22.69 -13.73
CA PRO A 53 -35.52 -21.50 -14.18
C PRO A 53 -35.69 -20.54 -12.99
N GLN A 54 -35.64 -19.23 -13.25
CA GLN A 54 -35.74 -18.26 -12.15
C GLN A 54 -37.02 -18.50 -11.35
N LEU A 55 -36.86 -18.67 -10.04
CA LEU A 55 -37.95 -18.91 -9.13
C LEU A 55 -38.57 -17.56 -8.75
N GLU A 56 -39.88 -17.46 -8.91
CA GLU A 56 -40.67 -16.34 -8.41
C GLU A 56 -40.75 -16.36 -6.88
N THR A 57 -40.57 -15.23 -6.21
CA THR A 57 -40.67 -15.15 -4.75
C THR A 57 -41.64 -14.05 -4.33
N LYS A 58 -42.46 -14.35 -3.32
CA LYS A 58 -43.29 -13.35 -2.63
C LYS A 58 -42.39 -12.39 -1.83
N THR A 59 -41.36 -12.94 -1.19
CA THR A 59 -40.35 -12.15 -0.48
C THR A 59 -39.23 -11.75 -1.45
N ARG A 60 -39.02 -10.44 -1.64
CA ARG A 60 -37.87 -9.92 -2.38
C ARG A 60 -36.58 -10.17 -1.62
N VAL A 61 -35.51 -10.56 -2.31
CA VAL A 61 -34.20 -10.78 -1.66
C VAL A 61 -33.19 -9.72 -2.08
N VAL A 62 -32.61 -9.01 -1.12
CA VAL A 62 -31.57 -7.99 -1.37
C VAL A 62 -30.26 -8.45 -0.75
N PHE A 63 -29.30 -8.82 -1.59
CA PHE A 63 -27.98 -9.26 -1.16
C PHE A 63 -27.04 -8.07 -0.96
N LEU A 64 -26.41 -7.98 0.22
CA LEU A 64 -25.33 -7.05 0.52
C LEU A 64 -24.02 -7.83 0.61
N GLN A 65 -23.23 -7.82 -0.47
CA GLN A 65 -22.01 -8.61 -0.59
C GLN A 65 -20.76 -7.79 -0.27
N HIS A 66 -19.92 -8.34 0.61
CA HIS A 66 -18.62 -7.75 0.90
C HIS A 66 -17.71 -7.78 -0.37
N PRO A 67 -17.00 -6.69 -0.73
CA PRO A 67 -16.21 -6.62 -1.96
C PRO A 67 -15.08 -7.66 -2.09
N ARG A 68 -14.69 -8.30 -0.98
CA ARG A 68 -13.72 -9.41 -1.00
C ARG A 68 -14.33 -10.73 -1.47
N GLU A 69 -15.62 -10.98 -1.23
CA GLU A 69 -16.27 -12.21 -1.67
C GLU A 69 -16.66 -12.17 -3.16
N ARG A 70 -16.85 -10.98 -3.77
CA ARG A 70 -17.31 -10.85 -5.16
C ARG A 70 -16.48 -11.63 -6.20
N LYS A 71 -15.18 -11.77 -5.95
CA LYS A 71 -14.21 -12.46 -6.84
C LYS A 71 -13.86 -13.86 -6.33
N VAL A 72 -14.44 -14.29 -5.21
CA VAL A 72 -14.24 -15.65 -4.69
C VAL A 72 -14.93 -16.60 -5.65
N ALA A 73 -14.15 -17.46 -6.31
CA ALA A 73 -14.64 -18.36 -7.35
C ALA A 73 -15.77 -19.29 -6.86
N ILE A 74 -15.81 -19.56 -5.55
CA ILE A 74 -16.77 -20.44 -4.88
C ILE A 74 -17.83 -19.67 -4.08
N GLY A 75 -17.98 -18.35 -4.27
CA GLY A 75 -18.98 -17.54 -3.56
C GLY A 75 -20.42 -17.86 -3.99
N THR A 76 -21.35 -17.89 -3.03
CA THR A 76 -22.71 -18.42 -3.22
C THR A 76 -23.81 -17.37 -3.34
N ALA A 77 -23.60 -16.12 -2.90
CA ALA A 77 -24.63 -15.06 -3.06
C ALA A 77 -25.00 -14.82 -4.53
N ARG A 78 -24.00 -14.78 -5.42
CA ARG A 78 -24.28 -14.62 -6.85
C ARG A 78 -25.11 -15.77 -7.42
N MET A 79 -24.84 -16.99 -6.95
CA MET A 79 -25.59 -18.19 -7.36
C MET A 79 -27.04 -18.08 -6.94
N ALA A 80 -27.32 -17.69 -5.68
CA ALA A 80 -28.66 -17.48 -5.18
C ALA A 80 -29.39 -16.37 -5.97
N HIS A 81 -28.75 -15.22 -6.18
CA HIS A 81 -29.31 -14.12 -6.98
C HIS A 81 -29.67 -14.54 -8.42
N LEU A 82 -28.86 -15.37 -9.07
CA LEU A 82 -29.14 -15.85 -10.42
C LEU A 82 -30.29 -16.86 -10.52
N ALA A 83 -30.71 -17.46 -9.40
CA ALA A 83 -31.78 -18.44 -9.33
C ALA A 83 -33.15 -17.82 -8.96
N LEU A 84 -33.18 -16.55 -8.52
CA LEU A 84 -34.41 -15.84 -8.13
C LEU A 84 -34.74 -14.76 -9.16
N SER A 85 -36.01 -14.58 -9.50
CA SER A 85 -36.46 -13.49 -10.37
C SER A 85 -36.55 -12.15 -9.61
N ASN A 86 -37.00 -12.19 -8.35
CA ASN A 86 -37.23 -11.02 -7.50
C ASN A 86 -36.08 -10.81 -6.50
N SER A 87 -34.87 -10.54 -7.03
CA SER A 87 -33.71 -10.28 -6.18
C SER A 87 -32.74 -9.22 -6.72
N GLU A 88 -32.01 -8.58 -5.81
CA GLU A 88 -31.01 -7.54 -6.05
C GLU A 88 -29.67 -7.91 -5.41
N LEU A 89 -28.54 -7.51 -6.01
CA LEU A 89 -27.20 -7.76 -5.46
C LEU A 89 -26.38 -6.47 -5.47
N HIS A 90 -26.04 -5.98 -4.27
CA HIS A 90 -25.26 -4.76 -4.06
C HIS A 90 -23.91 -5.08 -3.41
N GLU A 91 -22.83 -4.48 -3.92
CA GLU A 91 -21.46 -4.70 -3.42
C GLU A 91 -21.03 -3.53 -2.53
N GLY A 92 -20.59 -3.79 -1.30
CA GLY A 92 -20.18 -2.71 -0.40
C GLY A 92 -19.82 -3.14 1.02
N VAL A 93 -19.25 -2.20 1.77
CA VAL A 93 -19.00 -2.35 3.22
C VAL A 93 -19.72 -1.26 4.00
N ASP A 94 -19.79 -0.06 3.42
CA ASP A 94 -20.52 1.09 3.91
C ASP A 94 -21.50 1.49 2.81
N PHE A 95 -22.78 1.55 3.17
CA PHE A 95 -23.93 1.85 2.33
C PHE A 95 -24.66 3.11 2.85
N THR A 96 -23.96 3.96 3.60
CA THR A 96 -24.44 5.30 3.94
C THR A 96 -24.74 6.08 2.65
N GLY A 97 -25.94 6.68 2.54
CA GLY A 97 -26.36 7.35 1.31
C GLY A 97 -26.85 6.42 0.21
N HIS A 98 -26.95 5.10 0.45
CA HIS A 98 -27.42 4.16 -0.57
C HIS A 98 -28.95 4.24 -0.70
N ALA A 99 -29.42 4.96 -1.72
CA ALA A 99 -30.84 5.29 -1.94
C ALA A 99 -31.79 4.10 -1.75
N ARG A 100 -31.44 2.92 -2.27
CA ARG A 100 -32.27 1.72 -2.14
C ARG A 100 -32.37 1.19 -0.70
N LEU A 101 -31.30 1.26 0.09
CA LEU A 101 -31.36 0.83 1.49
C LEU A 101 -32.09 1.85 2.36
N GLU A 102 -31.93 3.14 2.07
CA GLU A 102 -32.68 4.20 2.74
C GLU A 102 -34.19 4.12 2.46
N GLU A 103 -34.57 3.74 1.24
CA GLU A 103 -35.97 3.46 0.88
C GLU A 103 -36.52 2.29 1.70
N LEU A 104 -35.79 1.18 1.76
CA LEU A 104 -36.20 -0.01 2.50
C LEU A 104 -36.33 0.27 4.01
N ALA A 105 -35.42 1.04 4.59
CA ALA A 105 -35.47 1.39 6.00
C ALA A 105 -36.63 2.30 6.42
N LYS A 106 -37.34 2.93 5.47
CA LYS A 106 -38.56 3.68 5.75
C LYS A 106 -39.77 2.78 6.03
N ARG A 107 -39.65 1.47 5.78
CA ARG A 107 -40.72 0.47 5.98
C ARG A 107 -40.22 -0.70 6.84
N PRO A 108 -39.74 -0.45 8.07
CA PRO A 108 -39.14 -1.48 8.92
C PRO A 108 -40.09 -2.66 9.22
N GLU A 109 -41.40 -2.47 9.14
CA GLU A 109 -42.44 -3.50 9.29
C GLU A 109 -42.53 -4.48 8.11
N SER A 110 -41.97 -4.12 6.94
CA SER A 110 -41.99 -4.92 5.71
C SER A 110 -40.61 -5.43 5.32
N VAL A 111 -39.56 -5.13 6.11
CA VAL A 111 -38.16 -5.45 5.78
C VAL A 111 -37.51 -6.16 6.95
N ALA A 112 -36.76 -7.22 6.68
CA ALA A 112 -35.96 -7.91 7.70
C ALA A 112 -34.54 -8.18 7.21
N VAL A 113 -33.60 -8.33 8.14
CA VAL A 113 -32.20 -8.68 7.87
C VAL A 113 -31.96 -10.13 8.28
N LEU A 114 -31.53 -10.98 7.35
CA LEU A 114 -31.09 -12.34 7.64
C LEU A 114 -29.70 -12.29 8.28
N PHE A 115 -29.68 -12.24 9.62
CA PHE A 115 -28.46 -12.21 10.41
C PHE A 115 -28.75 -12.64 11.85
N PRO A 116 -27.97 -13.56 12.44
CA PRO A 116 -28.21 -14.02 13.80
C PRO A 116 -27.94 -12.91 14.84
N GLY A 117 -28.69 -12.91 15.94
CA GLY A 117 -28.51 -12.01 17.08
C GLY A 117 -29.48 -12.36 18.21
N GLU A 118 -29.19 -11.88 19.42
CA GLU A 118 -30.04 -12.14 20.61
C GLU A 118 -31.45 -11.56 20.45
N GLU A 119 -31.58 -10.45 19.74
CA GLU A 119 -32.85 -9.79 19.42
C GLU A 119 -33.45 -10.23 18.07
N ALA A 120 -32.97 -11.34 17.48
CA ALA A 120 -33.53 -11.83 16.24
C ALA A 120 -34.91 -12.46 16.46
N ILE A 121 -35.89 -12.07 15.65
CA ILE A 121 -37.23 -12.67 15.67
C ILE A 121 -37.15 -14.13 15.24
N SER A 122 -38.03 -14.94 15.82
CA SER A 122 -38.13 -16.37 15.50
C SER A 122 -38.62 -16.57 14.06
N VAL A 123 -38.29 -17.73 13.48
CA VAL A 123 -38.77 -18.08 12.14
C VAL A 123 -40.28 -18.32 12.11
N GLU A 124 -40.87 -18.76 13.22
CA GLU A 124 -42.31 -18.94 13.40
C GLU A 124 -43.04 -17.60 13.33
N GLU A 125 -42.52 -16.59 14.04
CA GLU A 125 -43.05 -15.22 14.00
C GLU A 125 -42.92 -14.62 12.60
N ALA A 126 -41.74 -14.77 11.99
CA ALA A 126 -41.50 -14.30 10.62
C ALA A 126 -42.41 -15.03 9.60
N ARG A 127 -42.74 -16.30 9.80
CA ARG A 127 -43.71 -17.02 8.94
C ARG A 127 -45.14 -16.50 9.11
N GLY A 128 -45.52 -16.13 10.34
CA GLY A 128 -46.84 -15.54 10.61
C GLY A 128 -47.01 -14.16 9.95
N ARG A 129 -45.93 -13.39 9.83
CA ARG A 129 -45.89 -12.11 9.13
C ARG A 129 -44.63 -11.98 8.26
N PRO A 130 -44.60 -12.61 7.06
CA PRO A 130 -43.41 -12.59 6.21
C PRO A 130 -43.03 -11.18 5.77
N PRO A 131 -41.73 -10.83 5.79
CA PRO A 131 -41.30 -9.55 5.25
C PRO A 131 -41.51 -9.51 3.73
N GLU A 132 -41.88 -8.35 3.21
CA GLU A 132 -41.87 -8.10 1.76
C GLU A 132 -40.45 -8.16 1.20
N THR A 133 -39.44 -7.75 2.00
CA THR A 133 -38.03 -7.74 1.59
C THR A 133 -37.12 -8.33 2.67
N LEU A 134 -36.31 -9.30 2.28
CA LEU A 134 -35.28 -9.91 3.10
C LEU A 134 -33.89 -9.44 2.64
N ILE A 135 -33.18 -8.73 3.51
CA ILE A 135 -31.79 -8.33 3.29
C ILE A 135 -30.87 -9.46 3.74
N VAL A 136 -30.03 -9.96 2.84
CA VAL A 136 -29.08 -11.06 3.10
C VAL A 136 -27.66 -10.54 3.02
N VAL A 137 -26.90 -10.66 4.11
CA VAL A 137 -25.50 -10.19 4.17
C VAL A 137 -24.55 -11.32 3.77
N ASP A 138 -23.72 -11.09 2.76
CA ASP A 138 -22.76 -12.08 2.24
C ASP A 138 -21.30 -11.69 2.54
N GLY A 139 -20.59 -12.61 3.20
CA GLY A 139 -19.24 -12.41 3.70
C GLY A 139 -18.79 -13.57 4.58
N THR A 140 -17.49 -13.75 4.78
CA THR A 140 -17.02 -14.49 5.99
C THR A 140 -17.63 -13.84 7.24
N TRP A 141 -17.79 -14.56 8.35
CA TRP A 141 -18.33 -14.01 9.60
C TRP A 141 -17.80 -12.63 10.02
N PRO A 142 -16.48 -12.35 10.01
CA PRO A 142 -15.97 -11.00 10.31
C PRO A 142 -16.36 -9.94 9.27
N GLN A 143 -16.49 -10.33 8.00
CA GLN A 143 -16.92 -9.44 6.91
C GLN A 143 -18.42 -9.12 6.99
N ALA A 144 -19.26 -10.12 7.22
CA ALA A 144 -20.70 -9.95 7.37
C ALA A 144 -21.01 -9.10 8.62
N ARG A 145 -20.39 -9.40 9.77
CA ARG A 145 -20.46 -8.55 10.98
C ARG A 145 -20.06 -7.11 10.67
N LYS A 146 -18.97 -6.91 9.91
CA LYS A 146 -18.53 -5.56 9.53
C LYS A 146 -19.58 -4.82 8.70
N ILE A 147 -20.25 -5.47 7.74
CA ILE A 147 -21.35 -4.85 6.99
C ILE A 147 -22.47 -4.46 7.95
N VAL A 148 -22.92 -5.37 8.81
CA VAL A 148 -24.01 -5.07 9.76
C VAL A 148 -23.65 -3.90 10.69
N THR A 149 -22.45 -3.92 11.29
CA THR A 149 -22.01 -2.88 12.24
C THR A 149 -21.72 -1.52 11.59
N ARG A 150 -21.29 -1.50 10.32
CA ARG A 150 -20.95 -0.25 9.61
C ARG A 150 -22.16 0.53 9.12
N ASN A 151 -23.34 -0.09 9.08
CA ASN A 151 -24.51 0.46 8.40
C ASN A 151 -25.64 0.65 9.41
N PRO A 152 -25.79 1.85 10.01
CA PRO A 152 -26.83 2.14 11.00
C PRO A 152 -28.25 1.82 10.50
N VAL A 153 -28.47 1.96 9.19
CA VAL A 153 -29.73 1.61 8.51
C VAL A 153 -30.14 0.15 8.73
N LEU A 154 -29.19 -0.77 8.91
CA LEU A 154 -29.46 -2.19 9.18
C LEU A 154 -29.70 -2.48 10.67
N ALA A 155 -29.26 -1.59 11.56
CA ALA A 155 -29.46 -1.76 13.00
C ALA A 155 -30.90 -1.50 13.42
N GLY A 156 -31.62 -0.62 12.70
CA GLY A 156 -33.04 -0.32 12.95
C GLY A 156 -34.03 -1.30 12.33
N LEU A 157 -33.57 -2.35 11.64
CA LEU A 157 -34.41 -3.35 10.99
C LEU A 157 -34.50 -4.64 11.81
N PRO A 158 -35.65 -5.33 11.84
CA PRO A 158 -35.78 -6.61 12.53
C PRO A 158 -34.84 -7.63 11.91
N ARG A 159 -34.23 -8.46 12.76
CA ARG A 159 -33.31 -9.53 12.34
C ARG A 159 -34.01 -10.87 12.38
N ILE A 160 -33.79 -11.71 11.39
CA ILE A 160 -34.24 -13.11 11.41
C ILE A 160 -33.02 -13.99 11.54
N GLY A 161 -33.04 -14.85 12.56
CA GLY A 161 -32.11 -15.97 12.74
C GLY A 161 -32.86 -17.28 12.60
N PHE A 162 -32.20 -18.31 12.11
CA PHE A 162 -32.79 -19.65 12.02
C PHE A 162 -31.73 -20.71 12.32
N VAL A 163 -32.21 -21.90 12.67
CA VAL A 163 -31.38 -23.10 12.76
C VAL A 163 -31.61 -23.91 11.47
N PRO A 164 -30.57 -24.21 10.68
CA PRO A 164 -30.74 -24.94 9.43
C PRO A 164 -31.23 -26.37 9.68
N ARG A 165 -32.05 -26.91 8.77
CA ARG A 165 -32.56 -28.30 8.82
C ARG A 165 -31.46 -29.36 8.83
N ARG A 166 -30.30 -29.02 8.25
CA ARG A 166 -29.13 -29.89 8.11
C ARG A 166 -27.83 -29.07 8.12
N PRO A 167 -26.70 -29.66 8.54
CA PRO A 167 -25.39 -29.03 8.40
C PRO A 167 -25.08 -28.67 6.94
N SER A 168 -24.20 -27.68 6.76
CA SER A 168 -23.81 -27.21 5.42
C SER A 168 -23.16 -28.31 4.59
N ASN A 169 -23.53 -28.40 3.31
CA ASN A 169 -22.87 -29.24 2.32
C ASN A 169 -21.64 -28.55 1.68
N TYR A 170 -21.16 -27.44 2.25
CA TYR A 170 -20.03 -26.67 1.71
C TYR A 170 -18.66 -27.31 1.97
N ARG A 171 -18.48 -28.59 1.60
CA ARG A 171 -17.30 -29.44 1.90
C ARG A 171 -15.92 -28.89 1.48
N ILE A 172 -15.89 -27.81 0.71
CA ILE A 172 -14.68 -27.15 0.21
C ILE A 172 -14.30 -25.88 0.99
N ARG A 173 -15.10 -25.49 1.99
CA ARG A 173 -14.85 -24.35 2.89
C ARG A 173 -15.21 -24.78 4.32
N SER A 174 -14.33 -24.51 5.27
CA SER A 174 -14.63 -24.81 6.68
C SER A 174 -15.62 -23.79 7.23
N GLU A 175 -16.72 -24.28 7.80
CA GLU A 175 -17.68 -23.49 8.55
C GLU A 175 -17.33 -23.48 10.05
N PRO A 176 -17.61 -22.39 10.80
CA PRO A 176 -17.20 -22.31 12.21
C PRO A 176 -18.00 -23.21 13.16
N ALA A 177 -19.22 -23.60 12.78
CA ALA A 177 -20.12 -24.43 13.56
C ALA A 177 -21.16 -25.08 12.64
N ASP A 178 -21.80 -26.16 13.10
CA ASP A 178 -22.74 -26.95 12.29
C ASP A 178 -23.99 -26.18 11.84
N HIS A 179 -24.37 -25.13 12.58
CA HIS A 179 -25.49 -24.25 12.24
C HIS A 179 -25.11 -23.13 11.25
N CYS A 180 -23.82 -23.02 10.88
CA CYS A 180 -23.36 -22.06 9.87
C CYS A 180 -23.49 -22.70 8.48
N VAL A 181 -24.22 -22.04 7.59
CA VAL A 181 -24.44 -22.50 6.22
C VAL A 181 -24.03 -21.43 5.22
N SER A 182 -23.79 -21.83 3.97
CA SER A 182 -23.47 -20.90 2.89
C SER A 182 -24.66 -19.97 2.59
N THR A 183 -24.39 -18.83 1.95
CA THR A 183 -25.44 -17.85 1.62
C THR A 183 -26.59 -18.42 0.80
N ILE A 184 -26.32 -19.38 -0.11
CA ILE A 184 -27.38 -20.00 -0.90
C ILE A 184 -28.22 -20.96 -0.05
N GLU A 185 -27.58 -21.74 0.81
CA GLU A 185 -28.29 -22.61 1.75
C GLU A 185 -29.16 -21.78 2.70
N ALA A 186 -28.64 -20.66 3.21
CA ALA A 186 -29.40 -19.76 4.08
C ALA A 186 -30.65 -19.20 3.40
N VAL A 187 -30.53 -18.80 2.12
CA VAL A 187 -31.67 -18.30 1.32
C VAL A 187 -32.70 -19.41 1.06
N VAL A 188 -32.25 -20.61 0.74
CA VAL A 188 -33.15 -21.75 0.48
C VAL A 188 -33.95 -22.10 1.74
N GLU A 189 -33.28 -22.21 2.88
CA GLU A 189 -33.92 -22.51 4.17
C GLU A 189 -34.95 -21.44 4.54
N ILE A 190 -34.56 -20.16 4.52
CA ILE A 190 -35.45 -19.10 4.98
C ILE A 190 -36.63 -18.87 4.04
N LEU A 191 -36.45 -18.90 2.72
CA LEU A 191 -37.57 -18.76 1.78
C LEU A 191 -38.50 -19.97 1.84
N GLY A 192 -37.96 -21.18 2.02
CA GLY A 192 -38.77 -22.39 2.23
C GLY A 192 -39.64 -22.29 3.48
N ILE A 193 -39.12 -21.69 4.55
CA ILE A 193 -39.85 -21.39 5.79
C ILE A 193 -40.92 -20.33 5.57
N LEU A 194 -40.56 -19.19 4.96
CA LEU A 194 -41.43 -18.01 4.82
C LEU A 194 -42.58 -18.25 3.82
N GLU A 195 -42.32 -18.96 2.72
CA GLU A 195 -43.31 -19.17 1.67
C GLU A 195 -44.01 -20.54 1.74
N GLY A 196 -43.60 -21.41 2.66
CA GLY A 196 -44.25 -22.71 2.91
C GLY A 196 -44.00 -23.75 1.83
N ASP A 197 -42.96 -23.59 1.01
CA ASP A 197 -42.64 -24.49 -0.11
C ASP A 197 -41.13 -24.72 -0.20
N SER A 198 -40.61 -25.55 0.71
CA SER A 198 -39.17 -25.84 0.76
C SER A 198 -38.68 -26.61 -0.47
N ALA A 199 -39.50 -27.51 -1.02
CA ALA A 199 -39.12 -28.36 -2.15
C ALA A 199 -38.80 -27.55 -3.41
N ARG A 200 -39.54 -26.44 -3.64
CA ARG A 200 -39.26 -25.52 -4.74
C ARG A 200 -37.89 -24.86 -4.61
N PHE A 201 -37.54 -24.37 -3.43
CA PHE A 201 -36.25 -23.70 -3.20
C PHE A 201 -35.07 -24.66 -3.13
N ASP A 202 -35.28 -25.90 -2.68
CA ASP A 202 -34.24 -26.94 -2.68
C ASP A 202 -33.65 -27.17 -4.08
N THR A 203 -34.39 -26.86 -5.16
CA THR A 203 -33.86 -26.92 -6.54
C THR A 203 -32.67 -25.99 -6.80
N MET A 204 -32.52 -24.90 -6.04
CA MET A 204 -31.38 -23.98 -6.13
C MET A 204 -30.07 -24.65 -5.70
N LEU A 205 -30.13 -25.66 -4.84
CA LEU A 205 -28.95 -26.34 -4.30
C LEU A 205 -28.24 -27.21 -5.33
N LYS A 206 -28.89 -27.58 -6.44
CA LYS A 206 -28.25 -28.35 -7.53
C LYS A 206 -27.00 -27.68 -8.09
N ALA A 207 -27.06 -26.36 -8.30
CA ALA A 207 -25.91 -25.59 -8.78
C ALA A 207 -24.79 -25.49 -7.73
N PHE A 208 -25.16 -25.46 -6.45
CA PHE A 208 -24.23 -25.43 -5.33
C PHE A 208 -23.52 -26.77 -5.17
N GLU A 209 -24.26 -27.87 -5.17
CA GLU A 209 -23.74 -29.24 -5.13
C GLU A 209 -22.78 -29.50 -6.29
N TYR A 210 -23.20 -29.17 -7.52
CA TYR A 210 -22.33 -29.27 -8.70
C TYR A 210 -21.02 -28.49 -8.54
N MET A 211 -21.09 -27.26 -8.00
CA MET A 211 -19.90 -26.46 -7.73
C MET A 211 -18.96 -27.12 -6.72
N VAL A 212 -19.52 -27.65 -5.61
CA VAL A 212 -18.74 -28.32 -4.56
C VAL A 212 -18.08 -29.56 -5.12
N ASP A 213 -18.82 -30.42 -5.82
CA ASP A 213 -18.31 -31.66 -6.40
C ASP A 213 -17.26 -31.39 -7.47
N THR A 214 -17.49 -30.42 -8.36
CA THR A 214 -16.49 -29.99 -9.37
C THR A 214 -15.20 -29.52 -8.71
N GLN A 215 -15.28 -28.84 -7.56
CA GLN A 215 -14.10 -28.35 -6.86
C GLN A 215 -13.35 -29.47 -6.13
N LEU A 216 -14.06 -30.45 -5.56
CA LEU A 216 -13.47 -31.64 -4.93
C LEU A 216 -12.75 -32.50 -5.98
N ASP A 217 -13.39 -32.76 -7.12
CA ASP A 217 -12.79 -33.49 -8.25
C ASP A 217 -11.52 -32.81 -8.76
N ARG A 218 -11.55 -31.49 -8.91
CA ARG A 218 -10.35 -30.71 -9.30
C ARG A 218 -9.26 -30.70 -8.25
N GLN A 219 -9.61 -30.85 -6.97
CA GLN A 219 -8.62 -30.94 -5.89
C GLN A 219 -7.96 -32.33 -5.85
N SER A 220 -8.74 -33.41 -6.08
CA SER A 220 -8.25 -34.79 -6.10
C SER A 220 -7.37 -35.09 -7.32
N THR A 221 -7.71 -34.52 -8.49
CA THR A 221 -6.96 -34.69 -9.74
C THR A 221 -5.79 -33.72 -9.92
N ARG A 222 -5.54 -32.85 -8.92
CA ARG A 222 -4.53 -31.80 -8.99
C ARG A 222 -3.11 -32.35 -8.90
N THR A 223 -2.40 -32.40 -10.04
CA THR A 223 -0.99 -32.81 -10.11
C THR A 223 0.01 -31.68 -9.78
N SER A 224 -0.41 -30.42 -9.87
CA SER A 224 0.46 -29.27 -9.61
C SER A 224 0.73 -29.09 -8.11
N PRO A 225 1.92 -28.63 -7.70
CA PRO A 225 2.18 -28.32 -6.28
C PRO A 225 1.23 -27.23 -5.77
N ASN A 226 0.89 -27.26 -4.48
CA ASN A 226 0.09 -26.21 -3.86
C ASN A 226 0.74 -24.85 -4.10
N ARG A 227 -0.05 -23.84 -4.47
CA ARG A 227 0.44 -22.46 -4.63
C ARG A 227 0.97 -22.00 -3.27
N ARG A 228 2.29 -22.01 -3.09
CA ARG A 228 2.93 -21.68 -1.80
C ARG A 228 2.51 -20.28 -1.37
N ARG A 229 2.08 -20.16 -0.11
CA ARG A 229 2.08 -18.89 0.62
C ARG A 229 3.53 -18.40 0.61
N ILE A 230 3.79 -17.20 0.11
CA ILE A 230 5.12 -16.60 0.19
C ILE A 230 5.44 -16.50 1.68
N TYR A 231 6.41 -17.28 2.16
CA TYR A 231 6.93 -17.12 3.51
C TYR A 231 7.61 -15.76 3.56
N PHE A 232 7.13 -14.87 4.43
CA PHE A 232 7.87 -13.68 4.80
C PHE A 232 9.15 -14.19 5.47
N GLY A 233 10.32 -13.93 4.87
CA GLY A 233 11.59 -14.11 5.57
C GLY A 233 11.61 -13.28 6.86
N PRO A 234 12.65 -13.46 7.70
CA PRO A 234 12.83 -12.60 8.87
C PRO A 234 12.74 -11.13 8.44
N TRP A 235 12.03 -10.33 9.24
CA TRP A 235 11.88 -8.92 8.94
C TRP A 235 13.26 -8.25 8.84
N ARG A 236 13.41 -7.33 7.90
CA ARG A 236 14.61 -6.52 7.75
C ARG A 236 14.21 -5.04 7.59
N PRO A 237 14.99 -4.11 8.13
CA PRO A 237 14.81 -2.69 7.85
C PRO A 237 14.91 -2.40 6.34
N PRO A 238 14.31 -1.27 5.88
CA PRO A 238 14.49 -0.80 4.51
C PRO A 238 15.96 -0.74 4.12
N LEU A 239 16.26 -1.00 2.83
CA LEU A 239 17.63 -1.08 2.33
C LEU A 239 18.42 0.21 2.64
N GLU A 240 17.79 1.37 2.45
CA GLU A 240 18.43 2.67 2.64
C GLU A 240 18.88 2.92 4.08
N LEU A 241 18.19 2.33 5.07
CA LEU A 241 18.60 2.40 6.48
C LEU A 241 19.74 1.43 6.77
N ARG A 242 19.68 0.23 6.17
CA ARG A 242 20.73 -0.78 6.33
C ARG A 242 22.04 -0.35 5.72
N GLU A 243 22.00 0.24 4.52
CA GLU A 243 23.21 0.75 3.85
C GLU A 243 23.91 1.85 4.68
N LEU A 244 23.14 2.75 5.30
CA LEU A 244 23.69 3.74 6.24
C LEU A 244 24.32 3.09 7.47
N ALA A 245 23.67 2.05 8.02
CA ALA A 245 24.17 1.34 9.19
C ALA A 245 25.44 0.52 8.88
N GLU A 246 25.46 -0.18 7.75
CA GLU A 246 26.60 -0.95 7.26
C GLU A 246 27.81 -0.06 6.97
N SER A 247 27.57 1.18 6.53
CA SER A 247 28.63 2.15 6.17
C SER A 247 29.00 3.11 7.31
N TYR A 248 28.43 2.96 8.51
CA TYR A 248 28.47 3.99 9.56
C TYR A 248 29.89 4.44 9.95
N GLU A 249 30.82 3.50 10.07
CA GLU A 249 32.23 3.77 10.42
C GLU A 249 32.97 4.63 9.39
N ASN A 250 32.55 4.56 8.12
CA ASN A 250 33.17 5.29 7.00
C ASN A 250 32.32 6.47 6.52
N LEU A 251 31.24 6.80 7.22
CA LEU A 251 30.30 7.80 6.77
C LEU A 251 30.80 9.22 7.08
N VAL A 252 30.78 10.10 6.08
CA VAL A 252 31.03 11.54 6.23
C VAL A 252 29.76 12.28 5.88
N LEU A 253 29.18 12.95 6.86
CA LEU A 253 28.03 13.82 6.64
C LEU A 253 28.53 15.12 6.04
N PHE A 254 27.90 15.57 4.97
CA PHE A 254 28.26 16.82 4.31
C PHE A 254 27.05 17.72 4.14
N TYR A 255 27.24 19.00 4.46
CA TYR A 255 26.29 20.06 4.17
C TYR A 255 27.06 21.31 3.72
N GLY A 256 26.47 22.07 2.80
CA GLY A 256 27.05 23.31 2.34
C GLY A 256 25.98 24.32 1.97
N GLU A 257 26.34 25.59 2.13
CA GLU A 257 25.54 26.74 1.71
C GLU A 257 26.20 27.37 0.48
N ALA A 258 25.37 27.86 -0.43
CA ALA A 258 25.83 28.48 -1.66
C ALA A 258 25.55 29.99 -1.67
N ASN A 259 26.32 30.72 -2.48
CA ASN A 259 26.04 32.10 -2.82
C ASN A 259 24.67 32.19 -3.51
N ALA A 260 23.72 32.89 -2.89
CA ALA A 260 22.29 32.82 -3.17
C ALA A 260 21.83 33.88 -4.18
N HIS A 261 22.39 33.85 -5.39
CA HIS A 261 21.97 34.75 -6.46
C HIS A 261 20.50 34.56 -6.82
N PRO A 262 19.76 35.64 -7.14
CA PRO A 262 18.39 35.55 -7.63
C PRO A 262 18.30 34.71 -8.93
N ASP A 263 17.16 34.04 -9.09
CA ASP A 263 16.85 33.29 -10.31
C ASP A 263 16.91 34.21 -11.55
N GLY A 264 17.49 33.72 -12.64
CA GLY A 264 17.61 34.45 -13.91
C GLY A 264 18.85 35.34 -14.07
N THR A 265 19.73 35.40 -13.08
CA THR A 265 20.97 36.19 -13.14
C THR A 265 22.09 35.58 -14.00
N ASN A 266 21.97 34.31 -14.42
CA ASN A 266 23.01 33.54 -15.12
C ASN A 266 24.37 33.45 -14.38
N ILE A 267 24.42 33.79 -13.08
CA ILE A 267 25.61 33.65 -12.25
C ILE A 267 25.62 32.23 -11.68
N PRO A 268 26.69 31.44 -11.90
CA PRO A 268 26.77 30.09 -11.35
C PRO A 268 26.85 30.13 -9.82
N SER A 269 26.23 29.13 -9.17
CA SER A 269 26.33 28.99 -7.73
C SER A 269 27.72 28.51 -7.30
N GLU A 270 28.22 29.06 -6.20
CA GLU A 270 29.45 28.63 -5.55
C GLU A 270 29.19 28.37 -4.06
N LEU A 271 29.90 27.41 -3.47
CA LEU A 271 29.89 27.21 -2.02
C LEU A 271 30.54 28.40 -1.30
N VAL A 272 29.88 28.90 -0.26
CA VAL A 272 30.38 29.96 0.63
C VAL A 272 30.54 29.49 2.09
N HIS A 273 29.95 28.34 2.43
CA HIS A 273 30.15 27.68 3.72
C HIS A 273 30.03 26.17 3.52
N ALA A 274 31.04 25.41 3.93
CA ALA A 274 31.08 23.96 3.88
C ALA A 274 31.33 23.38 5.28
N VAL A 275 30.50 22.42 5.68
CA VAL A 275 30.62 21.72 6.96
C VAL A 275 30.51 20.22 6.74
N ALA A 276 31.32 19.45 7.46
CA ALA A 276 31.21 18.00 7.48
C ALA A 276 31.58 17.41 8.84
N CYS A 277 31.08 16.21 9.11
CA CYS A 277 31.49 15.44 10.27
C CYS A 277 31.48 13.93 10.02
N ARG A 278 32.31 13.22 10.77
CA ARG A 278 32.19 11.77 10.94
C ARG A 278 31.42 11.48 12.22
N PRO A 279 30.22 10.91 12.14
CA PRO A 279 29.44 10.62 13.34
C PRO A 279 30.08 9.53 14.21
N ALA A 280 30.85 8.60 13.62
CA ALA A 280 31.50 7.50 14.35
C ALA A 280 32.67 7.97 15.24
N THR A 281 33.49 8.90 14.75
CA THR A 281 34.71 9.37 15.44
C THR A 281 34.56 10.75 16.09
N GLY A 282 33.59 11.55 15.64
CA GLY A 282 33.40 12.94 16.07
C GLY A 282 34.31 13.96 15.36
N GLU A 283 35.12 13.53 14.40
CA GLU A 283 35.94 14.43 13.56
C GLU A 283 35.05 15.39 12.78
N ARG A 284 35.46 16.65 12.68
CA ARG A 284 34.69 17.75 12.09
C ARG A 284 35.53 18.54 11.10
N PHE A 285 34.86 19.09 10.11
CA PHE A 285 35.40 20.00 9.13
C PHE A 285 34.49 21.22 9.01
N GLU A 286 35.09 22.40 8.98
CA GLU A 286 34.42 23.67 8.70
C GLU A 286 35.32 24.51 7.79
N ALA A 287 34.69 25.15 6.80
CA ALA A 287 35.29 26.17 5.96
C ALA A 287 34.24 27.22 5.59
N ILE A 288 34.56 28.49 5.84
CA ILE A 288 33.86 29.62 5.23
C ILE A 288 34.69 30.02 4.01
N LEU A 289 34.10 29.92 2.82
CA LEU A 289 34.81 30.11 1.56
C LEU A 289 34.50 31.52 1.07
N ALA A 290 35.54 32.32 0.82
CA ALA A 290 35.36 33.61 0.21
C ALA A 290 34.78 33.43 -1.21
N PRO A 291 33.74 34.20 -1.58
CA PRO A 291 33.14 34.11 -2.90
C PRO A 291 34.16 34.58 -3.95
N GLU A 292 34.29 33.82 -5.05
CA GLU A 292 35.08 34.22 -6.22
C GLU A 292 34.26 35.14 -7.15
N LEU A 293 32.93 35.08 -7.02
CA LEU A 293 31.98 35.90 -7.74
C LEU A 293 31.47 37.04 -6.84
N GLU A 294 30.65 37.93 -7.40
CA GLU A 294 29.97 38.95 -6.61
C GLU A 294 29.11 38.28 -5.52
N LEU A 295 29.23 38.73 -4.27
CA LEU A 295 28.39 38.20 -3.19
C LEU A 295 26.95 38.67 -3.37
N ALA A 296 25.99 37.75 -3.50
CA ALA A 296 24.59 38.13 -3.59
C ALA A 296 24.12 38.79 -2.27
N ARG A 297 23.36 39.89 -2.39
CA ARG A 297 22.89 40.69 -1.22
C ARG A 297 22.09 39.87 -0.19
N SER A 298 21.43 38.80 -0.63
CA SER A 298 20.64 37.91 0.22
C SER A 298 21.48 36.83 0.91
N THR A 299 22.72 36.57 0.47
CA THR A 299 23.58 35.50 0.99
C THR A 299 23.83 35.62 2.49
N PRO A 300 24.23 36.78 3.05
CA PRO A 300 24.42 36.91 4.51
C PRO A 300 23.17 36.52 5.32
N LEU A 301 21.97 36.87 4.82
CA LEU A 301 20.70 36.54 5.48
C LEU A 301 20.37 35.04 5.37
N HIS A 302 20.61 34.42 4.22
CA HIS A 302 20.29 33.00 4.01
C HIS A 302 21.28 32.07 4.73
N VAL A 303 22.56 32.38 4.68
CA VAL A 303 23.63 31.59 5.33
C VAL A 303 23.71 31.90 6.82
N GLU A 304 23.19 33.06 7.22
CA GLU A 304 23.17 33.57 8.59
C GLU A 304 24.57 33.79 9.14
N LEU A 305 25.41 34.41 8.30
CA LEU A 305 26.76 34.85 8.61
C LEU A 305 26.92 36.30 8.17
N PRO A 306 27.69 37.14 8.90
CA PRO A 306 27.96 38.50 8.48
C PRO A 306 28.67 38.54 7.12
N GLU A 307 28.36 39.55 6.30
CA GLU A 307 29.01 39.77 5.01
C GLU A 307 30.54 39.84 5.14
N ALA A 308 31.04 40.58 6.14
CA ALA A 308 32.48 40.68 6.41
C ALA A 308 33.12 39.30 6.69
N THR A 309 32.39 38.38 7.33
CA THR A 309 32.88 37.02 7.59
C THR A 309 32.95 36.19 6.32
N LEU A 310 31.95 36.32 5.43
CA LEU A 310 31.94 35.63 4.14
C LEU A 310 33.07 36.13 3.23
N LEU A 311 33.26 37.45 3.15
CA LEU A 311 34.34 38.06 2.35
C LEU A 311 35.74 37.74 2.89
N ALA A 312 35.88 37.58 4.20
CA ALA A 312 37.12 37.19 4.86
C ALA A 312 37.37 35.66 4.88
N GLY A 313 36.52 34.87 4.21
CA GLY A 313 36.67 33.43 4.11
C GLY A 313 37.98 32.99 3.45
N GLU A 314 38.34 31.73 3.61
CA GLU A 314 39.49 31.16 2.93
C GLU A 314 39.26 31.04 1.42
N ARG A 315 40.34 31.03 0.62
CA ARG A 315 40.22 30.84 -0.82
C ARG A 315 39.56 29.50 -1.12
N ARG A 316 38.63 29.49 -2.07
CA ARG A 316 37.84 28.31 -2.42
C ARG A 316 38.70 27.08 -2.71
N ALA A 317 39.77 27.24 -3.50
CA ALA A 317 40.68 26.13 -3.81
C ALA A 317 41.36 25.54 -2.57
N ASP A 318 41.76 26.37 -1.60
CA ASP A 318 42.43 25.92 -0.37
C ASP A 318 41.44 25.16 0.54
N ALA A 319 40.21 25.65 0.65
CA ALA A 319 39.13 24.99 1.39
C ALA A 319 38.83 23.59 0.85
N LEU A 320 38.71 23.48 -0.46
CA LEU A 320 38.38 22.22 -1.12
C LEU A 320 39.55 21.23 -1.06
N ALA A 321 40.80 21.71 -1.12
CA ALA A 321 41.97 20.87 -0.88
C ALA A 321 42.03 20.35 0.57
N ARG A 322 41.72 21.18 1.56
CA ARG A 322 41.57 20.76 2.96
C ARG A 322 40.44 19.75 3.13
N PHE A 323 39.32 19.94 2.43
CA PHE A 323 38.22 18.98 2.46
C PHE A 323 38.63 17.63 1.86
N GLU A 324 39.32 17.62 0.72
CA GLU A 324 39.85 16.39 0.10
C GLU A 324 40.80 15.67 1.07
N ALA A 325 41.68 16.41 1.76
CA ALA A 325 42.59 15.84 2.76
C ALA A 325 41.90 15.33 4.03
N PHE A 326 40.70 15.85 4.35
CA PHE A 326 39.86 15.35 5.44
C PHE A 326 39.23 13.98 5.13
N LEU A 327 39.06 13.65 3.84
CA LEU A 327 38.48 12.38 3.40
C LEU A 327 39.53 11.25 3.44
N ARG A 328 39.10 10.07 3.87
CA ARG A 328 39.85 8.82 3.83
C ARG A 328 39.47 8.02 2.58
N PRO A 329 40.30 7.07 2.13
CA PRO A 329 40.05 6.30 0.90
C PRO A 329 38.68 5.62 0.86
N ASP A 330 38.22 5.02 1.95
CA ASP A 330 36.98 4.23 2.00
C ASP A 330 35.72 5.02 2.38
N ASP A 331 35.84 6.35 2.44
CA ASP A 331 34.73 7.19 2.85
C ASP A 331 33.57 7.20 1.88
N GLU A 332 32.38 7.17 2.46
CA GLU A 332 31.13 7.41 1.77
C GLU A 332 30.49 8.71 2.30
N LEU A 333 29.95 9.52 1.40
CA LEU A 333 29.28 10.77 1.77
C LEU A 333 27.82 10.50 2.14
N ALA A 334 27.25 11.30 3.04
CA ALA A 334 25.82 11.31 3.31
C ALA A 334 25.30 12.75 3.31
N VAL A 335 24.28 12.99 2.49
CA VAL A 335 23.75 14.34 2.24
C VAL A 335 22.22 14.36 2.31
N TRP A 336 21.67 15.52 2.69
CA TRP A 336 20.22 15.72 2.69
C TRP A 336 19.66 15.92 1.26
N THR A 337 20.38 16.68 0.44
CA THR A 337 20.10 16.95 -0.98
C THR A 337 21.41 16.96 -1.75
N THR A 338 21.37 16.78 -3.08
CA THR A 338 22.58 16.70 -3.90
C THR A 338 23.16 18.05 -4.28
N PHE A 339 22.43 19.15 -4.13
CA PHE A 339 22.86 20.46 -4.64
C PHE A 339 24.25 20.89 -4.14
N ALA A 340 24.49 20.89 -2.82
CA ALA A 340 25.81 21.24 -2.29
C ALA A 340 26.89 20.21 -2.68
N LEU A 341 26.51 18.94 -2.81
CA LEU A 341 27.41 17.86 -3.25
C LEU A 341 27.86 18.04 -4.70
N ASP A 342 26.95 18.47 -5.57
CA ASP A 342 27.25 18.77 -6.97
C ASP A 342 28.23 19.95 -7.07
N LEU A 343 28.08 20.97 -6.21
CA LEU A 343 29.03 22.10 -6.12
C LEU A 343 30.40 21.69 -5.57
N LEU A 344 30.43 20.76 -4.61
CA LEU A 344 31.65 20.20 -4.05
C LEU A 344 32.44 19.46 -5.14
N TRP A 345 31.77 18.62 -5.91
CA TRP A 345 32.38 17.89 -7.03
C TRP A 345 32.76 18.80 -8.20
N ALA A 346 31.96 19.81 -8.52
CA ALA A 346 32.32 20.82 -9.52
C ALA A 346 33.58 21.61 -9.11
N GLY A 347 33.83 21.72 -7.81
CA GLY A 347 35.04 22.31 -7.24
C GLY A 347 36.29 21.42 -7.26
N GLY A 348 36.19 20.18 -7.77
CA GLY A 348 37.35 19.29 -7.95
C GLY A 348 37.59 18.27 -6.84
N VAL A 349 36.72 18.20 -5.83
CA VAL A 349 36.75 17.12 -4.82
C VAL A 349 36.40 15.78 -5.47
N THR A 350 37.14 14.73 -5.11
CA THR A 350 36.98 13.39 -5.70
C THR A 350 35.57 12.84 -5.46
N ARG A 351 34.94 12.33 -6.53
CA ARG A 351 33.61 11.72 -6.43
C ARG A 351 33.65 10.42 -5.65
N ARG A 352 32.75 10.29 -4.68
CA ARG A 352 32.57 9.12 -3.81
C ARG A 352 31.11 8.70 -3.79
N LYS A 353 30.84 7.47 -3.35
CA LYS A 353 29.46 7.02 -3.11
C LYS A 353 28.79 7.98 -2.12
N ALA A 354 27.56 8.37 -2.42
CA ALA A 354 26.81 9.33 -1.63
C ALA A 354 25.41 8.79 -1.29
N HIS A 355 25.09 8.75 0.00
CA HIS A 355 23.79 8.34 0.52
C HIS A 355 22.82 9.50 0.56
N ASN A 356 21.59 9.26 0.09
CA ASN A 356 20.50 10.21 0.19
C ASN A 356 19.75 10.02 1.52
N VAL A 357 20.14 10.80 2.53
CA VAL A 357 19.59 10.69 3.88
C VAL A 357 18.12 11.08 3.91
N ARG A 358 17.69 12.01 3.04
CA ARG A 358 16.27 12.41 2.94
C ARG A 358 15.39 11.26 2.45
N LEU A 359 15.87 10.44 1.51
CA LEU A 359 15.17 9.24 1.05
C LEU A 359 15.06 8.21 2.18
N ALA A 360 16.18 7.92 2.87
CA ALA A 360 16.18 7.02 4.02
C ALA A 360 15.20 7.50 5.12
N THR A 361 15.16 8.80 5.39
CA THR A 361 14.21 9.42 6.33
C THR A 361 12.76 9.20 5.89
N ALA A 362 12.45 9.43 4.61
CA ALA A 362 11.09 9.21 4.10
C ALA A 362 10.65 7.73 4.25
N ARG A 363 11.58 6.79 4.07
CA ARG A 363 11.33 5.36 4.33
C ARG A 363 11.07 5.07 5.80
N ALA A 364 11.87 5.65 6.69
CA ALA A 364 11.71 5.50 8.14
C ALA A 364 10.37 6.06 8.64
N LEU A 365 9.95 7.22 8.13
CA LEU A 365 8.70 7.90 8.51
C LEU A 365 7.46 7.36 7.79
N LYS A 366 7.64 6.54 6.73
CA LYS A 366 6.56 6.12 5.83
C LYS A 366 5.77 7.32 5.27
N GLY A 367 6.47 8.41 4.97
CA GLY A 367 5.87 9.69 4.64
C GLY A 367 6.90 10.71 4.15
N LYS A 368 6.50 11.98 4.08
CA LYS A 368 7.39 13.07 3.66
C LYS A 368 8.41 13.36 4.76
N ALA A 369 9.69 13.46 4.37
CA ALA A 369 10.78 13.80 5.29
C ALA A 369 10.84 15.29 5.67
N GLY A 370 10.31 16.19 4.83
CA GLY A 370 10.39 17.64 5.09
C GLY A 370 11.82 18.20 4.99
N GLY A 371 12.10 19.23 5.77
CA GLY A 371 13.46 19.75 6.00
C GLY A 371 14.21 18.94 7.06
N VAL A 372 15.54 19.03 7.07
CA VAL A 372 16.38 18.18 7.95
C VAL A 372 16.14 18.39 9.44
N GLU A 373 15.85 19.63 9.87
CA GLU A 373 15.53 19.94 11.27
C GLU A 373 14.19 19.33 11.69
N GLN A 374 13.14 19.53 10.87
CA GLN A 374 11.84 18.90 11.08
C GLN A 374 11.95 17.37 11.09
N ALA A 375 12.80 16.81 10.22
CA ALA A 375 13.04 15.37 10.21
C ALA A 375 13.68 14.87 11.50
N ALA A 376 14.65 15.61 12.06
CA ALA A 376 15.27 15.28 13.34
C ALA A 376 14.23 15.24 14.47
N GLU A 377 13.32 16.23 14.52
CA GLU A 377 12.22 16.28 15.48
C GLU A 377 11.24 15.10 15.31
N LEU A 378 10.79 14.83 14.08
CA LEU A 378 9.86 13.74 13.78
C LEU A 378 10.44 12.37 14.10
N LEU A 379 11.73 12.19 13.86
CA LEU A 379 12.45 10.96 14.19
C LEU A 379 12.79 10.84 15.67
N LYS A 380 12.69 11.94 16.44
CA LYS A 380 13.15 12.07 17.83
C LYS A 380 14.63 11.71 17.97
N GLY A 381 15.45 12.21 17.03
CA GLY A 381 16.89 12.01 17.07
C GLY A 381 17.53 12.63 18.31
N PRO A 382 18.77 12.23 18.66
CA PRO A 382 19.48 12.75 19.81
C PRO A 382 19.71 14.27 19.67
N ASP A 383 19.66 14.99 20.79
CA ASP A 383 20.11 16.38 20.81
C ASP A 383 21.65 16.40 20.81
N LEU A 384 22.22 17.21 19.92
CA LEU A 384 23.65 17.29 19.66
C LEU A 384 24.11 18.74 19.83
N PRO A 385 25.34 18.96 20.32
CA PRO A 385 25.87 20.31 20.48
C PRO A 385 26.08 20.98 19.12
N LEU A 386 25.78 22.28 19.04
CA LEU A 386 26.16 23.10 17.90
C LEU A 386 27.68 23.31 17.91
N TRP A 387 28.33 23.15 16.76
CA TRP A 387 29.79 23.25 16.66
C TRP A 387 30.29 24.08 15.48
N ALA A 388 29.41 24.43 14.55
CA ALA A 388 29.69 25.36 13.46
C ALA A 388 28.67 26.51 13.50
N PRO A 389 29.03 27.71 13.01
CA PRO A 389 28.17 28.87 13.01
C PRO A 389 27.11 28.82 11.89
N GLY A 390 26.22 29.81 11.91
CA GLY A 390 25.24 30.06 10.87
C GLY A 390 24.24 28.91 10.63
N ARG A 391 23.59 28.95 9.47
CA ARG A 391 22.60 27.95 9.07
C ARG A 391 23.24 26.58 8.82
N ALA A 392 24.41 26.53 8.19
CA ALA A 392 25.11 25.29 7.90
C ALA A 392 25.36 24.47 9.18
N GLY A 393 25.79 25.13 10.26
CA GLY A 393 25.98 24.50 11.57
C GLY A 393 24.72 23.86 12.14
N ARG A 394 23.56 24.54 12.04
CA ARG A 394 22.29 23.95 12.50
C ARG A 394 21.85 22.77 11.62
N ARG A 395 22.07 22.86 10.32
CA ARG A 395 21.69 21.84 9.34
C ARG A 395 22.53 20.58 9.47
N ILE A 396 23.85 20.69 9.64
CA ILE A 396 24.73 19.53 9.84
C ILE A 396 24.46 18.86 11.19
N ARG A 397 24.17 19.63 12.23
CA ARG A 397 23.74 19.11 13.54
C ARG A 397 22.46 18.28 13.43
N ALA A 398 21.44 18.81 12.74
CA ALA A 398 20.20 18.09 12.49
C ALA A 398 20.42 16.84 11.61
N LEU A 399 21.28 16.95 10.59
CA LEU A 399 21.63 15.81 9.72
C LEU A 399 22.29 14.68 10.52
N GLU A 400 23.23 15.02 11.42
CA GLU A 400 23.88 14.05 12.31
C GLU A 400 22.87 13.36 13.24
N SER A 401 21.96 14.14 13.84
CA SER A 401 20.89 13.61 14.68
C SER A 401 20.01 12.61 13.90
N VAL A 402 19.59 12.97 12.68
CA VAL A 402 18.82 12.08 11.80
C VAL A 402 19.60 10.81 11.46
N VAL A 403 20.86 10.91 11.06
CA VAL A 403 21.65 9.75 10.65
C VAL A 403 21.87 8.79 11.81
N ARG A 404 22.17 9.27 13.02
CA ARG A 404 22.31 8.41 14.22
C ARG A 404 21.05 7.58 14.46
N GLU A 405 19.88 8.20 14.33
CA GLU A 405 18.58 7.52 14.48
C GLU A 405 18.28 6.55 13.33
N LEU A 406 18.61 6.90 12.08
CA LEU A 406 18.43 6.00 10.95
C LEU A 406 19.34 4.76 11.02
N VAL A 407 20.58 4.94 11.49
CA VAL A 407 21.54 3.85 11.72
C VAL A 407 21.03 2.90 12.81
N ALA A 408 20.51 3.44 13.92
CA ALA A 408 19.89 2.64 14.97
C ALA A 408 18.72 1.80 14.41
N ARG A 409 17.85 2.39 13.58
CA ARG A 409 16.76 1.66 12.90
C ARG A 409 17.25 0.69 11.84
N GLY A 410 18.37 0.98 11.17
CA GLY A 410 19.01 0.12 10.19
C GLY A 410 19.61 -1.15 10.79
N ASN A 411 20.03 -1.08 12.06
CA ASN A 411 20.50 -2.21 12.85
C ASN A 411 19.39 -3.01 13.54
N ALA A 412 18.13 -2.57 13.43
CA ALA A 412 17.01 -3.26 14.09
C ALA A 412 16.78 -4.66 13.51
N THR A 413 16.57 -5.64 14.38
CA THR A 413 16.23 -7.03 14.04
C THR A 413 14.73 -7.29 14.04
N GLU A 414 13.95 -6.36 14.61
CA GLU A 414 12.51 -6.47 14.76
C GLU A 414 11.80 -5.22 14.22
N PRO A 415 10.58 -5.36 13.66
CA PRO A 415 9.83 -4.22 13.18
C PRO A 415 9.53 -3.24 14.32
N PRO A 416 9.51 -1.93 14.05
CA PRO A 416 9.15 -0.94 15.07
C PRO A 416 7.78 -1.28 15.66
N GLN A 417 7.69 -1.29 16.99
CA GLN A 417 6.44 -1.54 17.69
C GLN A 417 5.38 -0.58 17.15
N LYS A 418 4.26 -1.12 16.68
CA LYS A 418 3.13 -0.28 16.29
C LYS A 418 2.71 0.46 17.55
N LEU A 419 2.84 1.78 17.55
CA LEU A 419 2.15 2.63 18.52
C LEU A 419 0.71 2.13 18.60
N PRO A 420 0.17 1.87 19.81
CA PRO A 420 -1.21 1.43 19.95
C PRO A 420 -2.06 2.41 19.16
N ARG A 421 -2.87 1.87 18.24
CA ARG A 421 -3.94 2.65 17.64
C ARG A 421 -4.73 3.17 18.82
N THR A 422 -4.74 4.48 19.02
CA THR A 422 -5.63 5.13 19.98
C THR A 422 -7.04 4.65 19.66
N GLY A 423 -7.54 3.70 20.46
CA GLY A 423 -8.90 3.18 20.38
C GLY A 423 -9.88 4.32 20.61
N THR A 424 -11.05 4.34 19.98
CA THR A 424 -12.17 3.49 20.43
C THR A 424 -12.22 3.45 21.95
N GLY A 425 -12.56 4.58 22.55
CA GLY A 425 -13.24 4.62 23.85
C GLY A 425 -14.71 4.89 23.58
N GLY A 426 -15.58 4.08 24.20
CA GLY A 426 -17.04 4.18 24.11
C GLY A 426 -17.64 3.09 23.24
#